data_AF-A0A0N7KBA8-F1
#
_entry.id   AF-A0A0N7KBA8-F1
#
_cell.length_a   1.000
_cell.length_b   1.000
_cell.length_c   1.000
_cell.angle_alpha   90.00
_cell.angle_beta   90.00
_cell.angle_gamma   90.00
#
_symmetry.space_group_name_H-M   'P 1'
#
loop_
_entity.id
_entity.type
_entity.pdbx_description
1 polymer ?
#
loop_
_entity_poly.entity_id
_entity_poly.type
_entity_poly.pdbx_seq_one_letter_code
_entity_poly.pdbx_strand_id
1 'polypeptide(L)'
;MPRKLKGRDGIAITIPDGGHGLQGRDGHMAAIPKGGRGLQGRDGRMVAIRTGGRGLQGRDGRMAAIPKGGRGLQGRDGRMVAIPAGGRGLQGRDGRMVAIGKGKHGVQDTNGRVRVKS
;
A
#
# COMPACT_ATOMS: atom_id res chain seq x y z
N MET A 1 25.56 -0.28 0.29
CA MET A 1 25.42 1.19 0.19
C MET A 1 24.17 1.53 -0.60
N PRO A 2 23.32 2.43 -0.07
CA PRO A 2 22.08 2.79 -0.73
C PRO A 2 22.42 3.64 -1.96
N ARG A 3 21.70 3.42 -3.06
CA ARG A 3 21.96 4.10 -4.34
C ARG A 3 20.75 4.87 -4.80
N LYS A 4 20.96 5.98 -5.52
CA LYS A 4 19.86 6.74 -6.13
C LYS A 4 19.57 6.25 -7.54
N LEU A 5 18.30 6.11 -7.89
CA LEU A 5 17.84 5.86 -9.26
C LEU A 5 16.80 6.89 -9.64
N LYS A 6 16.89 7.42 -10.86
CA LYS A 6 15.99 8.44 -11.41
C LYS A 6 14.99 7.79 -12.36
N GLY A 7 13.71 8.10 -12.20
CA GLY A 7 12.66 7.67 -13.11
C GLY A 7 12.57 8.52 -14.39
N ARG A 8 11.69 8.10 -15.30
CA ARG A 8 11.37 8.83 -16.55
C ARG A 8 10.60 10.11 -16.24
N ASP A 9 9.93 10.15 -15.11
CA ASP A 9 9.32 11.32 -14.47
C ASP A 9 10.36 12.34 -13.96
N GLY A 10 11.64 12.00 -13.99
CA GLY A 10 12.72 12.82 -13.47
C GLY A 10 12.88 12.78 -11.95
N ILE A 11 12.09 11.98 -11.23
CA ILE A 11 12.17 11.91 -9.78
C ILE A 11 13.17 10.82 -9.38
N ALA A 12 14.11 11.18 -8.50
CA ALA A 12 15.07 10.25 -7.95
C ALA A 12 14.57 9.64 -6.63
N ILE A 13 14.74 8.33 -6.47
CA ILE A 13 14.47 7.62 -5.23
C ILE A 13 15.74 6.97 -4.69
N THR A 14 15.77 6.74 -3.38
CA THR A 14 16.82 5.95 -2.74
C THR A 14 16.43 4.47 -2.75
N ILE A 15 17.33 3.64 -3.27
CA ILE A 15 17.23 2.18 -3.24
C ILE A 15 17.98 1.68 -2.00
N PRO A 16 17.34 0.91 -1.11
CA PRO A 16 17.99 0.35 0.06
C PRO A 16 19.03 -0.71 -0.33
N ASP A 17 19.94 -1.01 0.61
CA ASP A 17 20.97 -2.03 0.44
C ASP A 17 20.39 -3.40 0.07
N GLY A 18 20.99 -4.02 -0.96
CA GLY A 18 20.50 -5.29 -1.51
C GLY A 18 19.16 -5.22 -2.23
N GLY A 19 18.57 -4.02 -2.35
CA GLY A 19 17.37 -3.76 -3.13
C GLY A 19 17.65 -3.44 -4.59
N HIS A 20 16.57 -3.27 -5.34
CA HIS A 20 16.57 -2.83 -6.73
C HIS A 20 15.43 -1.84 -6.99
N GLY A 21 15.55 -1.05 -8.05
CA GLY A 21 14.48 -0.16 -8.50
C GLY A 21 13.69 -0.81 -9.62
N LEU A 22 12.37 -0.63 -9.62
CA LEU A 22 11.51 -0.98 -10.76
C LEU A 22 10.69 0.24 -11.17
N GLN A 23 10.61 0.48 -12.47
CA GLN A 23 9.89 1.62 -13.01
C GLN A 23 8.43 1.26 -13.33
N GLY A 24 7.53 2.15 -12.91
CA GLY A 24 6.13 2.12 -13.30
C GLY A 24 5.87 2.64 -14.72
N ARG A 25 4.70 2.34 -15.28
CA ARG A 25 4.26 2.91 -16.56
C ARG A 25 4.06 4.42 -16.45
N ASP A 26 3.72 4.88 -15.25
CA ASP A 26 3.70 6.29 -14.81
C ASP A 26 5.09 6.96 -14.80
N GLY A 27 6.15 6.23 -15.14
CA GLY A 27 7.53 6.72 -15.17
C GLY A 27 8.21 6.75 -13.80
N HIS A 28 7.46 6.58 -12.70
CA HIS A 28 7.97 6.67 -11.34
C HIS A 28 8.72 5.40 -10.95
N MET A 29 9.81 5.56 -10.19
CA MET A 29 10.54 4.43 -9.63
C MET A 29 9.91 3.97 -8.31
N ALA A 30 9.89 2.65 -8.08
CA ALA A 30 9.66 2.05 -6.77
C ALA A 30 10.90 1.33 -6.26
N ALA A 31 11.26 1.57 -5.00
CA ALA A 31 12.31 0.84 -4.32
C ALA A 31 11.80 -0.53 -3.85
N ILE A 32 12.34 -1.60 -4.40
CA ILE A 32 12.03 -2.97 -4.02
C ILE A 32 13.10 -3.46 -3.04
N PRO A 33 12.74 -3.82 -1.79
CA PRO A 33 13.70 -4.32 -0.82
C PRO A 33 14.25 -5.69 -1.24
N LYS A 34 15.39 -6.08 -0.68
CA LYS A 34 15.99 -7.42 -0.88
C LYS A 34 14.96 -8.52 -0.62
N GLY A 35 14.85 -9.47 -1.55
CA GLY A 35 13.90 -10.59 -1.48
C GLY A 35 12.42 -10.22 -1.69
N GLY A 36 12.11 -8.93 -1.92
CA GLY A 36 10.79 -8.48 -2.32
C GLY A 36 10.58 -8.56 -3.83
N ARG A 37 9.38 -8.21 -4.27
CA ARG A 37 9.01 -8.06 -5.68
C ARG A 37 8.20 -6.78 -5.90
N GLY A 38 8.26 -6.21 -7.10
CA GLY A 38 7.36 -5.14 -7.51
C GLY A 38 6.11 -5.69 -8.18
N LEU A 39 4.96 -5.08 -7.92
CA LEU A 39 3.73 -5.33 -8.67
C LEU A 39 3.15 -4.00 -9.16
N GLN A 40 2.78 -3.96 -10.44
CA GLN A 40 2.25 -2.77 -11.08
C GLN A 40 0.72 -2.77 -11.05
N GLY A 41 0.14 -1.62 -10.68
CA GLY A 41 -1.28 -1.39 -10.78
C GLY A 41 -1.75 -1.10 -12.22
N ARG A 42 -3.06 -1.10 -12.46
CA ARG A 42 -3.66 -0.60 -13.72
C ARG A 42 -3.41 0.89 -13.87
N ASP A 43 -3.34 1.59 -12.74
CA ASP A 43 -2.91 2.99 -12.63
C ASP A 43 -1.45 3.23 -13.05
N GLY A 44 -0.70 2.18 -13.42
CA GLY A 44 0.69 2.26 -13.88
C GLY A 44 1.72 2.33 -12.76
N ARG A 45 1.29 2.59 -11.53
CA ARG A 45 2.18 2.79 -10.37
C ARG A 45 2.70 1.45 -9.85
N MET A 46 3.97 1.40 -9.49
CA MET A 46 4.61 0.21 -8.93
C MET A 46 4.52 0.19 -7.40
N VAL A 47 4.26 -0.98 -6.81
CA VAL A 47 4.23 -1.18 -5.36
C VAL A 47 5.18 -2.30 -4.95
N ALA A 48 5.99 -2.03 -3.93
CA ALA A 48 6.89 -3.01 -3.35
C ALA A 48 6.12 -4.00 -2.44
N ILE A 49 6.28 -5.29 -2.72
CA ILE A 49 5.74 -6.38 -1.92
C ILE A 49 6.91 -7.08 -1.24
N ARG A 50 6.91 -7.04 0.09
CA ARG A 50 7.92 -7.75 0.92
C ARG A 50 7.74 -9.26 0.80
N THR A 51 8.81 -9.99 1.10
CA THR A 51 8.81 -11.46 1.16
C THR A 51 7.66 -11.98 2.04
N GLY A 52 6.97 -13.02 1.57
CA GLY A 52 5.79 -13.59 2.25
C GLY A 52 4.52 -12.75 2.16
N GLY A 53 4.58 -11.53 1.59
CA GLY A 53 3.41 -10.71 1.29
C GLY A 53 2.83 -10.98 -0.09
N ARG A 54 1.66 -10.38 -0.34
CA ARG A 54 0.98 -10.40 -1.64
C ARG A 54 0.47 -9.01 -2.03
N GLY A 55 0.33 -8.77 -3.32
CA GLY A 55 -0.36 -7.59 -3.82
C GLY A 55 -1.83 -7.90 -4.06
N LEU A 56 -2.70 -6.93 -3.76
CA LEU A 56 -4.10 -6.95 -4.18
C LEU A 56 -4.45 -5.64 -4.85
N GLN A 57 -5.12 -5.71 -5.99
CA GLN A 57 -5.48 -4.53 -6.78
C GLN A 57 -6.88 -4.04 -6.40
N GLY A 58 -6.99 -2.74 -6.20
CA GLY A 58 -8.26 -2.05 -6.01
C GLY A 58 -9.08 -1.91 -7.30
N ARG A 59 -10.37 -1.58 -7.18
CA ARG A 59 -11.22 -1.18 -8.32
C ARG A 59 -10.71 0.10 -8.93
N ASP A 60 -10.15 0.97 -8.09
CA ASP A 60 -9.41 2.18 -8.47
C ASP A 60 -8.10 1.91 -9.25
N GLY A 61 -7.77 0.64 -9.54
CA GLY A 61 -6.60 0.24 -10.32
C GLY A 61 -5.30 0.18 -9.52
N ARG A 62 -5.29 0.64 -8.27
CA ARG A 62 -4.07 0.75 -7.47
C ARG A 62 -3.73 -0.55 -6.76
N MET A 63 -2.46 -0.89 -6.70
CA MET A 63 -1.99 -2.05 -5.93
C MET A 63 -1.86 -1.69 -4.43
N ALA A 64 -2.22 -2.63 -3.55
CA ALA A 64 -1.93 -2.56 -2.12
C ALA A 64 -1.04 -3.73 -1.69
N ALA A 65 -0.01 -3.44 -0.89
CA ALA A 65 0.85 -4.47 -0.31
C ALA A 65 0.21 -5.05 0.95
N ILE A 66 -0.15 -6.33 0.90
CA ILE A 66 -0.72 -7.06 2.02
C ILE A 66 0.39 -7.87 2.71
N PRO A 67 0.67 -7.63 4.01
CA PRO A 67 1.70 -8.37 4.72
C PRO A 67 1.31 -9.85 4.90
N LYS A 68 2.31 -10.68 5.20
CA LYS A 68 2.09 -12.09 5.57
C LYS A 68 1.08 -12.18 6.72
N GLY A 69 0.12 -13.10 6.63
CA GLY A 69 -0.95 -13.27 7.63
C GLY A 69 -2.02 -12.16 7.63
N GLY A 70 -1.84 -11.09 6.83
CA GLY A 70 -2.85 -10.06 6.66
C GLY A 70 -3.89 -10.40 5.58
N ARG A 71 -4.94 -9.60 5.53
CA ARG A 71 -5.96 -9.62 4.47
C ARG A 71 -6.14 -8.24 3.84
N GLY A 72 -6.57 -8.20 2.59
CA GLY A 72 -7.00 -6.95 1.97
C GLY A 72 -8.50 -6.76 2.15
N LEU A 73 -8.92 -5.55 2.48
CA LEU A 73 -10.32 -5.15 2.42
C LEU A 73 -10.44 -3.91 1.55
N GLN A 74 -11.47 -3.90 0.70
CA GLN A 74 -11.70 -2.83 -0.25
C GLN A 74 -12.77 -1.87 0.26
N GLY A 75 -12.47 -0.57 0.17
CA GLY A 75 -13.43 0.50 0.42
C GLY A 75 -14.48 0.63 -0.68
N ARG A 76 -15.55 1.39 -0.41
CA ARG A 76 -16.52 1.80 -1.45
C ARG A 76 -15.84 2.71 -2.46
N ASP A 77 -14.86 3.50 -2.00
CA ASP A 77 -13.94 4.29 -2.83
C ASP A 77 -13.04 3.45 -3.76
N GLY A 78 -13.15 2.11 -3.72
CA GLY A 78 -12.39 1.19 -4.56
C GLY A 78 -10.96 0.92 -4.09
N ARG A 79 -10.47 1.63 -3.06
CA ARG A 79 -9.12 1.46 -2.51
C ARG A 79 -9.00 0.16 -1.74
N MET A 80 -7.96 -0.61 -2.02
CA MET A 80 -7.59 -1.76 -1.21
C MET A 80 -6.75 -1.31 0.00
N VAL A 81 -7.07 -1.84 1.19
CA VAL A 81 -6.36 -1.56 2.44
C VAL A 81 -5.88 -2.86 3.07
N ALA A 82 -4.63 -2.87 3.50
CA ALA A 82 -4.06 -3.98 4.24
C ALA A 82 -4.55 -3.98 5.69
N ILE A 83 -5.21 -5.06 6.08
CA ILE A 83 -5.61 -5.34 7.46
C ILE A 83 -4.61 -6.34 8.05
N PRO A 84 -3.84 -5.96 9.07
CA PRO A 84 -2.89 -6.86 9.71
C PRO A 84 -3.62 -8.01 10.43
N ALA A 85 -2.88 -9.09 10.72
CA ALA A 85 -3.39 -10.21 11.49
C ALA A 85 -3.98 -9.73 12.84
N GLY A 86 -5.13 -10.27 13.23
CA GLY A 86 -5.85 -9.86 14.44
C GLY A 86 -6.53 -8.48 14.38
N GLY A 87 -6.39 -7.75 13.27
CA GLY A 87 -7.09 -6.49 13.02
C GLY A 87 -8.45 -6.67 12.35
N ARG A 88 -9.20 -5.57 12.30
CA ARG A 88 -10.46 -5.44 11.54
C ARG A 88 -10.43 -4.23 10.61
N GLY A 89 -11.26 -4.26 9.57
CA GLY A 89 -11.53 -3.08 8.77
C GLY A 89 -12.69 -2.30 9.36
N LEU A 90 -12.63 -0.98 9.29
CA LEU A 90 -13.78 -0.10 9.53
C LEU A 90 -13.90 0.89 8.37
N GLN A 91 -15.08 0.93 7.76
CA GLN A 91 -15.36 1.81 6.63
C GLN A 91 -16.09 3.06 7.11
N GLY A 92 -15.57 4.24 6.76
CA GLY A 92 -16.23 5.51 7.04
C GLY A 92 -17.44 5.77 6.14
N ARG A 93 -18.23 6.80 6.48
CA ARG A 93 -19.27 7.34 5.58
C ARG A 93 -18.66 7.83 4.27
N ASP A 94 -17.42 8.34 4.31
CA ASP A 94 -16.63 8.73 3.14
C ASP A 94 -16.26 7.55 2.19
N GLY A 95 -16.64 6.32 2.55
CA GLY A 95 -16.38 5.11 1.77
C GLY A 95 -14.98 4.53 1.94
N ARG A 96 -14.08 5.21 2.66
CA ARG A 96 -12.70 4.77 2.84
C ARG A 96 -12.62 3.69 3.92
N MET A 97 -11.90 2.61 3.60
CA MET A 97 -11.58 1.56 4.56
C MET A 97 -10.38 1.98 5.42
N VAL A 98 -10.39 1.64 6.72
CA VAL A 98 -9.27 1.85 7.64
C VAL A 98 -8.99 0.57 8.41
N ALA A 99 -7.71 0.23 8.58
CA ALA A 99 -7.29 -0.88 9.41
C ALA A 99 -7.30 -0.47 10.89
N ILE A 100 -8.10 -1.17 11.70
CA ILE A 100 -8.14 -1.04 13.16
C ILE A 100 -7.38 -2.23 13.76
N GLY A 101 -6.28 -1.94 14.44
CA GLY A 101 -5.48 -2.95 15.11
C GLY A 101 -6.17 -3.56 16.33
N LYS A 102 -5.63 -4.66 16.84
CA LYS A 102 -6.10 -5.29 18.09
C LYS A 102 -6.01 -4.28 19.23
N GLY A 103 -7.04 -4.23 20.07
CA GLY A 103 -7.12 -3.32 21.22
C GLY A 103 -7.38 -1.85 20.86
N LYS A 104 -7.58 -1.52 19.58
CA LYS A 104 -7.90 -0.16 19.13
C LYS A 104 -9.36 -0.04 18.71
N HIS A 105 -9.83 1.19 18.66
CA HIS A 105 -11.16 1.51 18.15
C HIS A 105 -11.09 2.61 17.08
N GLY A 106 -12.13 2.68 16.25
CA GLY A 106 -12.24 3.68 15.20
C GLY A 106 -13.33 4.69 15.54
N VAL A 107 -13.00 5.98 15.46
CA VAL A 107 -13.93 7.09 15.65
C VAL A 107 -14.07 7.83 14.34
N GLN A 108 -15.31 8.05 13.91
CA GLN A 108 -15.57 8.75 12.67
C GLN A 108 -15.68 10.26 12.91
N ASP A 109 -14.98 11.04 12.09
CA ASP A 109 -15.08 12.51 12.10
C ASP A 109 -16.33 13.00 11.35
N THR A 110 -16.61 14.31 11.45
CA THR A 110 -17.75 14.97 10.80
C THR A 110 -17.75 14.79 9.28
N ASN A 111 -16.57 14.75 8.67
CA ASN A 111 -16.37 14.50 7.24
C ASN A 111 -16.57 13.03 6.85
N GLY A 112 -16.90 12.16 7.80
CA GLY A 112 -17.18 10.77 7.55
C GLY A 112 -15.96 9.87 7.55
N ARG A 113 -14.76 10.39 7.86
CA ARG A 113 -13.52 9.64 7.83
C ARG A 113 -13.23 8.98 9.18
N VAL A 114 -12.85 7.71 9.14
CA VAL A 114 -12.46 6.95 10.34
C VAL A 114 -11.04 7.30 10.78
N ARG A 115 -10.88 7.58 12.08
CA ARG A 115 -9.60 7.78 12.77
C ARG A 115 -9.40 6.67 13.80
N VAL A 116 -8.20 6.11 13.86
CA VAL A 116 -7.86 5.07 14.85
C VAL A 116 -7.50 5.74 16.17
N LYS A 117 -8.09 5.27 17.26
CA LYS A 117 -7.84 5.69 18.64
C LYS A 117 -7.38 4.49 19.46
N SER A 118 -6.60 4.76 20.51
CA SER A 118 -6.19 3.78 21.51
C SER A 118 -7.38 3.51 22.43
#